data_AF-A0A2N0QIG7-F1
#
_entry.id   AF-A0A2N0QIG7-F1
#
_cell.length_a   1.000
_cell.length_b   1.000
_cell.length_c   1.000
_cell.angle_alpha   90.00
_cell.angle_beta   90.00
_cell.angle_gamma   90.00
#
_symmetry.space_group_name_H-M   'P 1'
#
loop_
_entity.id
_entity.type
_entity.pdbx_description
1 polymer ?
#
loop_
_entity_poly.entity_id
_entity_poly.type
_entity_poly.pdbx_seq_one_letter_code
_entity_poly.pdbx_strand_id
1 'polypeptide(L)' 'MSPILQTLDQYPNLYREFSSEDFDYYGINDETLCPLCKLDHDDEEGIDGMYKSGSYFIKCEQHEIEITA' A
#
# COMPACT_ATOMS: atom_id res chain seq x y z
N MET A 1 10.50 -12.93 3.89
CA MET A 1 9.38 -12.73 2.93
C MET A 1 9.60 -11.39 2.23
N SER A 2 9.09 -11.19 1.01
CA SER A 2 9.15 -9.86 0.37
C SER A 2 8.08 -8.96 1.01
N PRO A 3 8.38 -7.70 1.37
CA PRO A 3 7.40 -6.77 1.97
C PRO A 3 6.18 -6.53 1.09
N ILE A 4 6.37 -6.58 -0.23
CA ILE A 4 5.28 -6.49 -1.20
C ILE A 4 4.29 -7.66 -1.05
N LEU A 5 4.79 -8.88 -0.85
CA LEU A 5 3.92 -10.04 -0.66
C LEU A 5 3.15 -9.94 0.66
N GLN A 6 3.81 -9.50 1.73
CA GLN A 6 3.15 -9.29 3.03
C GLN A 6 2.07 -8.22 2.96
N THR A 7 2.33 -7.16 2.21
CA THR A 7 1.34 -6.10 1.94
C THR A 7 0.09 -6.65 1.28
N LEU A 8 0.25 -7.44 0.21
CA LEU A 8 -0.88 -8.03 -0.52
C LEU A 8 -1.61 -9.11 0.29
N ASP A 9 -0.90 -9.84 1.17
CA ASP A 9 -1.51 -10.81 2.09
C ASP A 9 -2.35 -10.11 3.19
N GLN A 10 -1.87 -8.99 3.73
CA GLN A 10 -2.59 -8.22 4.76
C GLN A 10 -3.74 -7.39 4.18
N TYR A 11 -3.59 -6.91 2.95
CA TYR A 11 -4.54 -6.06 2.27
C TYR A 11 -4.89 -6.65 0.89
N PRO A 12 -5.73 -7.69 0.84
CA PRO A 12 -6.04 -8.42 -0.40
C PRO A 12 -6.81 -7.60 -1.44
N ASN A 13 -7.36 -6.44 -1.04
CA ASN A 13 -8.05 -5.52 -1.95
C ASN A 13 -7.06 -4.58 -2.68
N LEU A 14 -5.78 -4.63 -2.33
CA LEU A 14 -4.74 -3.88 -3.01
C LEU A 14 -4.15 -4.70 -4.14
N TYR A 15 -3.77 -4.02 -5.20
CA TYR A 15 -2.94 -4.58 -6.26
C TYR A 15 -1.76 -3.65 -6.49
N ARG A 16 -0.61 -4.24 -6.82
CA ARG A 16 0.58 -3.45 -7.15
C ARG A 16 0.43 -2.91 -8.56
N GLU A 17 0.30 -1.60 -8.68
CA GLU A 17 0.17 -0.89 -9.95
C GLU A 17 1.54 -0.58 -10.54
N PHE A 18 2.48 -0.15 -9.68
CA PHE A 18 3.85 0.18 -10.08
C PHE A 18 4.85 -0.19 -9.00
N SER A 19 6.09 -0.46 -9.40
CA SER A 19 7.21 -0.78 -8.51
C SER A 19 8.50 -0.20 -9.10
N SER A 20 9.25 0.48 -8.26
CA SER A 20 10.59 1.02 -8.51
C SER A 20 11.56 0.50 -7.45
N GLU A 21 12.84 0.84 -7.58
CA GLU A 21 13.86 0.46 -6.61
C GLU A 21 13.58 1.04 -5.20
N ASP A 22 13.04 2.26 -5.15
CA ASP A 22 12.86 3.01 -3.88
C ASP A 22 11.42 3.02 -3.36
N PHE A 23 10.43 2.86 -4.25
CA PHE A 23 9.01 2.98 -3.90
C PHE A 23 8.12 2.08 -4.76
N ASP A 24 7.00 1.69 -4.18
CA ASP A 24 5.92 0.97 -4.83
C ASP A 24 4.66 1.83 -4.82
N TYR A 25 3.79 1.61 -5.80
CA TYR A 25 2.46 2.21 -5.83
C TYR A 25 1.43 1.10 -5.94
N TYR A 26 0.42 1.17 -5.08
CA TYR A 26 -0.68 0.22 -5.04
C TYR A 26 -1.99 0.92 -5.39
N GLY A 27 -2.73 0.31 -6.31
CA GLY A 27 -4.12 0.65 -6.53
C GLY A 27 -5.02 -0.11 -5.56
N ILE A 28 -6.20 0.45 -5.31
CA ILE A 28 -7.28 -0.21 -4.58
C ILE A 28 -8.31 -0.66 -5.60
N ASN A 29 -8.91 -1.84 -5.40
CA ASN A 29 -10.06 -2.21 -6.21
C ASN A 29 -11.25 -1.28 -5.87
N ASP A 30 -11.69 -0.49 -6.85
CA ASP A 30 -12.68 0.61 -6.79
C ASP A 30 -14.03 0.23 -6.14
N GLU A 31 -14.31 -1.07 -6.00
CA GLU A 31 -15.52 -1.55 -5.32
C GLU A 31 -15.42 -1.50 -3.78
N THR A 32 -14.28 -1.12 -3.20
CA THR A 32 -14.03 -1.21 -1.75
C THR A 32 -13.33 0.01 -1.17
N LEU A 33 -13.78 0.43 0.02
CA LEU A 33 -13.07 1.44 0.82
C LEU A 33 -11.64 0.98 1.13
N CYS A 34 -10.69 1.91 1.08
CA CYS A 34 -9.30 1.66 1.42
C CYS A 34 -9.19 1.07 2.84
N PRO A 35 -8.55 -0.09 3.01
CA PRO A 35 -8.46 -0.74 4.31
C PRO A 35 -7.61 0.05 5.31
N LEU A 36 -6.73 0.95 4.85
CA LEU A 36 -5.82 1.76 5.67
C LEU A 36 -6.53 3.00 6.24
N CYS A 37 -7.08 3.85 5.37
CA CYS A 37 -7.66 5.15 5.76
C CYS A 37 -9.20 5.11 5.92
N LYS A 38 -9.87 4.02 5.50
CA LYS A 38 -11.34 3.85 5.50
C LYS A 38 -12.09 4.88 4.64
N LEU A 39 -11.42 5.45 3.66
CA LEU A 39 -12.01 6.35 2.67
C LEU A 39 -12.24 5.63 1.34
N ASP A 40 -13.14 6.20 0.56
CA ASP A 40 -13.36 5.81 -0.82
C ASP A 40 -12.25 6.46 -1.66
N HIS A 41 -11.62 5.66 -2.51
CA HIS A 41 -10.59 6.14 -3.42
C HIS A 41 -11.15 5.97 -4.82
N ASP A 42 -11.52 7.08 -5.45
CA ASP A 42 -11.72 7.10 -6.89
C ASP A 42 -10.41 6.70 -7.58
N ASP A 43 -10.48 6.28 -8.85
CA ASP A 43 -9.38 5.78 -9.70
C ASP A 43 -8.04 6.60 -9.71
N GLU A 44 -7.99 7.78 -9.11
CA GLU A 44 -6.81 8.66 -9.08
C GLU A 44 -5.99 8.63 -7.77
N GLU A 45 -6.55 8.19 -6.64
CA GLU A 45 -5.87 8.23 -5.34
C GLU A 45 -5.41 6.83 -4.90
N GLY A 46 -4.11 6.56 -4.95
CA GLY A 46 -3.55 5.26 -4.57
C GLY A 46 -2.79 5.27 -3.25
N ILE A 47 -2.02 4.21 -3.06
CA ILE A 47 -1.30 3.93 -1.82
C ILE A 47 0.20 3.83 -2.13
N ASP A 48 1.00 4.58 -1.38
CA ASP A 48 2.45 4.59 -1.52
C ASP A 48 3.09 3.53 -0.62
N GLY A 49 3.99 2.74 -1.20
CA GLY A 49 4.92 1.87 -0.48
C GLY A 49 6.33 2.43 -0.52
N MET A 50 7.01 2.53 0.62
CA MET A 50 8.37 3.10 0.68
C MET A 50 9.26 2.34 1.67
N TYR A 51 10.53 2.15 1.31
CA TYR A 51 11.54 1.68 2.25
C TYR A 51 12.14 2.84 3.02
N LYS A 52 12.10 2.79 4.36
CA LYS A 52 12.73 3.78 5.24
C LYS A 52 13.45 3.06 6.38
N SER A 53 14.72 3.39 6.60
CA SER A 53 15.50 2.91 7.75
C SER A 53 15.53 1.37 7.92
N GLY A 54 15.45 0.60 6.83
CA GLY A 54 15.45 -0.87 6.85
C GLY A 54 14.08 -1.52 7.05
N SER A 55 13.03 -0.72 7.22
CA SER A 55 11.64 -1.17 7.29
C SER A 55 10.86 -0.73 6.05
N TYR A 56 9.79 -1.45 5.75
CA TYR A 56 8.87 -1.09 4.67
C TYR A 56 7.63 -0.41 5.26
N PHE A 57 7.21 0.69 4.66
CA PHE A 57 6.04 1.44 5.10
C PHE A 57 5.04 1.55 3.97
N ILE A 58 3.77 1.41 4.32
CA ILE A 58 2.66 1.73 3.44
C ILE A 58 2.00 3.00 3.96
N LYS A 59 1.77 3.96 3.09
CA LYS A 59 1.11 5.21 3.40
C LYS A 59 -0.09 5.43 2.49
N CYS A 60 -1.20 5.80 3.10
CA CYS A 60 -2.41 6.25 2.43
C CYS A 60 -2.95 7.46 3.21
N GLU A 61 -3.03 8.61 2.55
CA GLU A 61 -3.48 9.85 3.19
C GLU A 61 -2.65 10.20 4.45
N GLN A 62 -3.32 10.31 5.59
CA GLN A 62 -2.73 10.57 6.91
C GLN A 62 -2.30 9.29 7.66
N HIS A 63 -2.56 8.11 7.10
CA HIS A 63 -2.27 6.82 7.74
C HIS A 63 -0.98 6.22 7.14
N GLU A 64 0.00 5.95 8.00
CA GLU A 64 1.22 5.23 7.64
C GLU A 64 1.37 4.03 8.57
N ILE A 65 1.70 2.87 7.99
CA ILE A 65 1.85 1.61 8.72
C ILE A 65 3.17 0.97 8.32
N GLU A 66 3.91 0.47 9.31
CA GLU A 66 5.11 -0.32 9.10
C GLU A 66 4.75 -1.79 8.83
N ILE A 67 5.21 -2.33 7.71
CA ILE A 67 5.14 -3.75 7.38
C ILE A 67 6.39 -4.42 7.93
N THR A 68 6.20 -5.17 9.01
CA THR A 68 7.26 -5.94 9.66
C THR A 68 7.31 -7.35 9.09
N ALA A 69 8.54 -7.82 8.83
CA ALA A 69 8.80 -9.11 8.18
C ALA A 69 8.54 -10.33 9.08
#